data_AF-A0A8C2XLD8-F1
#
_entry.id   AF-A0A8C2XLD8-F1
#
_cell.length_a   1.000
_cell.length_b   1.000
_cell.length_c   1.000
_cell.angle_alpha   90.00
_cell.angle_beta   90.00
_cell.angle_gamma   90.00
#
_symmetry.space_group_name_H-M   'P 1'
#
loop_
_entity.id
_entity.type
_entity.pdbx_description
1 polymer ?
#
loop_
_entity_poly.entity_id
_entity_poly.type
_entity_poly.pdbx_seq_one_letter_code
_entity_poly.pdbx_strand_id
1 'polypeptide(L)'
;MCGIFCLLSLSAARTSQSEAQMPRCLFSAHVLHMKGLLTPQPVQDHTGNVLVWNGEIFGGLPVMPEENDTAVVSQRLSSCDGPSEILSVLSTLCGPWAFVYHQKAGDYLWFGRDFLGRRSLLWTFDAEVNALTLTSVAARESGPTQSSWQEVPAVGVYRVDLKAVAEAGSKTGCLEIAHLVQFLRVLYSDS
;
A
#
# COMPACT_ATOMS: atom_id res chain seq x y z
N MET A 1 -2.95 4.27 -18.48
CA MET A 1 -3.10 4.69 -17.08
C MET A 1 -3.67 3.50 -16.30
N CYS A 2 -2.90 2.96 -15.37
CA CYS A 2 -3.34 1.87 -14.48
C CYS A 2 -4.21 2.51 -13.39
N GLY A 3 -5.51 2.21 -13.38
CA GLY A 3 -6.39 2.63 -12.31
C GLY A 3 -6.25 1.64 -11.17
N ILE A 4 -5.41 1.94 -10.17
CA ILE A 4 -5.44 1.17 -8.92
C ILE A 4 -6.73 1.51 -8.19
N PHE A 5 -7.67 0.57 -8.14
CA PHE A 5 -8.68 0.57 -7.11
C PHE A 5 -8.21 -0.34 -5.99
N CYS A 6 -7.28 0.14 -5.17
CA CYS A 6 -6.99 -0.54 -3.92
C CYS A 6 -8.16 -0.16 -2.98
N LEU A 7 -8.80 -1.18 -2.41
CA LEU A 7 -9.74 -0.98 -1.32
C LEU A 7 -9.21 -1.80 -0.18
N LEU A 8 -8.23 -1.26 0.53
CA LEU A 8 -7.99 -1.75 1.86
C LEU A 8 -9.18 -1.34 2.72
N SER A 9 -9.76 -2.27 3.46
CA SER A 9 -10.67 -1.95 4.55
C SER A 9 -10.16 -2.74 5.74
N LEU A 10 -9.27 -2.10 6.51
CA LEU A 10 -8.92 -2.59 7.84
C LEU A 10 -10.19 -2.42 8.67
N SER A 11 -10.84 -3.49 9.12
CA SER A 11 -11.99 -3.35 10.01
C SER A 11 -11.79 -4.25 11.23
N ALA A 12 -11.82 -3.64 12.41
CA ALA A 12 -11.93 -4.36 13.67
C ALA A 12 -13.41 -4.74 13.87
N ALA A 13 -13.79 -5.95 13.47
CA ALA A 13 -15.15 -6.43 13.70
C ALA A 13 -15.40 -6.55 15.22
N ARG A 14 -16.46 -5.91 15.74
CA ARG A 14 -16.94 -6.17 17.09
C ARG A 14 -17.83 -7.40 17.08
N THR A 15 -17.34 -8.53 17.57
CA THR A 15 -18.18 -9.67 17.97
C THR A 15 -18.11 -9.84 19.49
N SER A 16 -19.20 -10.33 20.06
CA SER A 16 -19.45 -10.45 21.50
C SER A 16 -18.62 -11.53 22.22
N GLN A 17 -17.42 -11.87 21.72
CA GLN A 17 -16.49 -12.81 22.36
C GLN A 17 -15.03 -12.33 22.21
N SER A 18 -14.25 -12.50 23.29
CA SER A 18 -12.96 -11.86 23.56
C SER A 18 -11.77 -12.53 22.86
N GLU A 19 -11.66 -12.42 21.54
CA GLU A 19 -10.44 -12.76 20.80
C GLU A 19 -10.01 -11.58 19.93
N ALA A 20 -8.74 -11.18 20.00
CA ALA A 20 -8.19 -10.11 19.18
C ALA A 20 -8.19 -10.57 17.71
N GLN A 21 -9.12 -10.05 16.92
CA GLN A 21 -9.24 -10.43 15.52
C GLN A 21 -8.32 -9.57 14.65
N MET A 22 -7.45 -10.24 13.89
CA MET A 22 -6.54 -9.57 12.97
C MET A 22 -7.31 -8.72 11.94
N PRO A 23 -6.77 -7.55 11.53
CA PRO A 23 -7.45 -6.70 10.59
C PRO A 23 -7.55 -7.40 9.24
N ARG A 24 -8.73 -7.35 8.62
CA ARG A 24 -8.91 -7.88 7.27
C ARG A 24 -8.28 -6.90 6.27
N CYS A 25 -7.52 -7.42 5.31
CA CYS A 25 -7.03 -6.64 4.18
C CYS A 25 -7.74 -7.10 2.90
N LEU A 26 -8.30 -6.16 2.15
CA LEU A 26 -8.89 -6.42 0.83
C LEU A 26 -7.99 -5.71 -0.20
N PHE A 27 -7.70 -6.39 -1.31
CA PHE A 27 -6.86 -5.85 -2.37
C PHE A 27 -7.57 -6.02 -3.70
N SER A 28 -7.61 -4.95 -4.47
CA SER A 28 -8.03 -4.98 -5.87
C SER A 28 -7.08 -4.08 -6.66
N ALA A 29 -6.86 -4.44 -7.92
CA ALA A 29 -6.01 -3.70 -8.83
C ALA A 29 -6.45 -3.98 -10.26
N HIS A 30 -6.51 -2.95 -11.08
CA HIS A 30 -6.92 -3.07 -12.48
C HIS A 30 -5.84 -2.49 -13.39
N VAL A 31 -5.27 -3.37 -14.21
CA VAL A 31 -4.15 -3.02 -15.10
C VAL A 31 -4.68 -2.66 -16.47
N LEU A 32 -4.42 -1.42 -16.89
CA LEU A 32 -4.54 -1.04 -18.30
C LEU A 32 -3.19 -1.28 -18.98
N HIS A 33 -3.03 -2.49 -19.50
CA HIS A 33 -1.81 -2.93 -20.14
C HIS A 33 -1.76 -2.48 -21.61
N MET A 34 -0.71 -1.74 -21.98
CA MET A 34 -0.54 -1.21 -23.34
C MET A 34 0.62 -1.86 -24.11
N LYS A 35 1.56 -2.54 -23.44
CA LYS A 35 2.79 -3.11 -24.03
C LYS A 35 3.31 -4.27 -23.17
N GLY A 36 3.79 -5.33 -23.81
CA GLY A 36 4.41 -6.48 -23.14
C GLY A 36 3.43 -7.64 -22.90
N LEU A 37 3.72 -8.47 -21.89
CA LEU A 37 2.77 -9.46 -21.36
C LEU A 37 2.02 -8.87 -20.18
N LEU A 38 0.72 -9.13 -20.12
CA LEU A 38 -0.11 -8.70 -19.00
C LEU A 38 0.33 -9.42 -17.73
N THR A 39 0.78 -8.66 -16.73
CA THR A 39 0.92 -9.14 -15.35
C THR A 39 -0.38 -8.87 -14.60
N PRO A 40 -1.14 -9.92 -14.20
CA PRO A 40 -2.32 -9.74 -13.38
C PRO A 40 -1.95 -9.08 -12.05
N GLN A 41 -2.81 -8.21 -11.56
CA GLN A 41 -2.66 -7.59 -10.24
C GLN A 41 -3.94 -7.76 -9.42
N PRO A 42 -3.85 -7.82 -8.07
CA PRO A 42 -2.62 -7.73 -7.27
C PRO A 42 -1.70 -8.95 -7.48
N VAL A 43 -0.38 -8.74 -7.40
CA VAL A 43 0.59 -9.85 -7.40
C VAL A 43 0.66 -10.41 -6.01
N GLN A 44 0.51 -11.73 -5.88
CA GLN A 44 0.72 -12.45 -4.63
C GLN A 44 1.89 -13.42 -4.79
N ASP A 45 2.84 -13.38 -3.86
CA ASP A 45 3.96 -14.31 -3.84
C ASP A 45 3.63 -15.62 -3.11
N HIS A 46 4.57 -16.57 -3.12
CA HIS A 46 4.39 -17.89 -2.50
C HIS A 46 4.33 -17.85 -0.96
N THR A 47 4.73 -16.76 -0.32
CA THR A 47 4.63 -16.56 1.14
C THR A 47 3.36 -15.83 1.55
N GLY A 48 2.56 -15.38 0.58
CA GLY A 48 1.31 -14.67 0.80
C GLY A 48 1.47 -13.16 0.93
N ASN A 49 2.65 -12.58 0.60
CA ASN A 49 2.74 -11.13 0.47
C ASN A 49 1.96 -10.68 -0.76
N VAL A 50 1.41 -9.47 -0.71
CA VAL A 50 0.57 -8.93 -1.79
C VAL A 50 1.11 -7.57 -2.21
N LEU A 51 1.40 -7.40 -3.49
CA LEU A 51 1.81 -6.13 -4.08
C LEU A 51 0.74 -5.60 -5.04
N VAL A 52 0.39 -4.33 -4.84
CA VAL A 52 -0.34 -3.49 -5.80
C VAL A 52 0.59 -2.38 -6.25
N TRP A 53 0.87 -2.31 -7.55
CA TRP A 53 1.85 -1.42 -8.15
C TRP A 53 1.28 -0.61 -9.31
N ASN A 54 1.46 0.72 -9.28
CA ASN A 54 1.18 1.63 -10.39
C ASN A 54 2.40 2.48 -10.59
N GLY A 55 3.25 2.03 -11.48
CA GLY A 55 4.46 2.75 -11.79
C GLY A 55 5.27 2.08 -12.86
N GLU A 56 6.35 2.76 -13.20
CA GLU A 56 7.37 2.30 -14.14
C GLU A 56 8.74 2.50 -13.49
N ILE A 57 9.65 1.55 -13.69
CA ILE A 57 11.04 1.65 -13.26
C ILE A 57 11.89 2.12 -14.43
N PHE A 58 12.55 3.26 -14.25
CA PHE A 58 13.51 3.83 -15.20
C PHE A 58 14.96 3.65 -14.74
N GLY A 59 15.20 3.22 -13.50
CA GLY A 59 16.54 2.98 -12.99
C GLY A 59 16.63 2.57 -11.52
N GLY A 60 17.86 2.32 -11.09
CA GLY A 60 18.28 1.95 -9.73
C GLY A 60 17.92 0.53 -9.29
N LEU A 61 16.75 0.02 -9.69
CA LEU A 61 16.47 -1.43 -9.69
C LEU A 61 16.64 -1.98 -11.11
N PRO A 62 17.54 -2.96 -11.34
CA PRO A 62 17.69 -3.59 -12.66
C PRO A 62 16.42 -4.32 -13.06
N VAL A 63 15.87 -3.96 -14.22
CA VAL A 63 14.74 -4.63 -14.88
C VAL A 63 15.16 -4.89 -16.33
N MET A 64 15.14 -6.15 -16.75
CA MET A 64 15.50 -6.53 -18.11
C MET A 64 14.36 -6.18 -19.10
N PRO A 65 14.65 -5.94 -20.39
CA PRO A 65 13.64 -5.53 -21.37
C PRO A 65 12.42 -6.46 -21.51
N GLU A 66 12.59 -7.75 -21.21
CA GLU A 66 11.56 -8.78 -21.24
C GLU A 66 10.79 -8.93 -19.91
N GLU A 67 11.27 -8.30 -18.84
CA GLU A 67 10.68 -8.40 -17.52
C GLU A 67 9.57 -7.36 -17.30
N ASN A 68 8.71 -7.65 -16.33
CA ASN A 68 7.69 -6.71 -15.87
C ASN A 68 8.12 -6.05 -14.56
N ASP A 69 8.11 -4.71 -14.51
CA ASP A 69 8.46 -3.92 -13.33
C ASP A 69 7.74 -4.42 -12.06
N THR A 70 6.45 -4.74 -12.15
CA THR A 70 5.66 -5.22 -11.01
C THR A 70 6.21 -6.55 -10.47
N ALA A 71 6.57 -7.47 -11.36
CA ALA A 71 7.09 -8.78 -10.98
C ALA A 71 8.46 -8.65 -10.32
N VAL A 72 9.35 -7.83 -10.91
CA VAL A 72 10.68 -7.58 -10.36
C VAL A 72 10.59 -6.90 -9.00
N VAL A 73 9.75 -5.87 -8.83
CA VAL A 73 9.53 -5.23 -7.52
C VAL A 73 9.00 -6.24 -6.50
N SER A 74 7.99 -7.04 -6.87
CA SER A 74 7.41 -8.04 -5.96
C SER A 74 8.47 -9.03 -5.48
N GLN A 75 9.29 -9.55 -6.39
CA GLN A 75 10.36 -10.50 -6.06
C GLN A 75 11.42 -9.89 -5.14
N ARG A 76 11.78 -8.63 -5.37
CA ARG A 76 12.78 -7.93 -4.56
C ARG A 76 12.26 -7.58 -3.17
N LEU A 77 10.98 -7.22 -3.05
CA LEU A 77 10.35 -7.00 -1.74
C LEU A 77 10.16 -8.31 -0.98
N SER A 78 9.81 -9.41 -1.66
CA SER A 78 9.60 -10.71 -1.01
C SER A 78 10.89 -11.31 -0.44
N SER A 79 12.06 -10.88 -0.90
CA SER A 79 13.35 -11.29 -0.35
C SER A 79 13.83 -10.43 0.83
N CYS A 80 13.03 -9.45 1.27
CA CYS A 80 13.38 -8.58 2.39
C CYS A 80 12.83 -9.16 3.71
N ASP A 81 13.69 -9.27 4.71
CA ASP A 81 13.39 -9.78 6.04
C ASP A 81 12.86 -8.69 6.99
N GLY A 82 13.05 -7.41 6.66
CA GLY A 82 12.63 -6.33 7.54
C GLY A 82 12.58 -4.92 6.95
N PRO A 83 12.17 -3.93 7.79
CA PRO A 83 11.97 -2.55 7.39
C PRO A 83 13.13 -1.90 6.65
N SER A 84 14.37 -2.10 7.13
CA SER A 84 15.55 -1.45 6.55
C SER A 84 15.81 -1.91 5.12
N GLU A 85 15.59 -3.20 4.82
CA GLU A 85 15.81 -3.76 3.48
C GLU A 85 14.71 -3.31 2.52
N ILE A 86 13.45 -3.29 2.97
CA ILE A 86 12.33 -2.72 2.20
C ILE A 86 12.62 -1.26 1.85
N LEU A 87 13.02 -0.45 2.85
CA LEU A 87 13.37 0.95 2.62
C LEU A 87 14.57 1.10 1.68
N SER A 88 15.57 0.21 1.78
CA SER A 88 16.71 0.19 0.87
C SER A 88 16.27 -0.07 -0.57
N VAL A 89 15.41 -1.07 -0.81
CA VAL A 89 14.88 -1.34 -2.16
C VAL A 89 14.12 -0.13 -2.68
N LEU A 90 13.18 0.41 -1.90
CA LEU A 90 12.35 1.55 -2.30
C LEU A 90 13.17 2.83 -2.57
N SER A 91 14.27 3.04 -1.85
CA SER A 91 15.17 4.19 -2.05
C SER A 91 15.89 4.19 -3.38
N THR A 92 16.08 3.01 -3.97
CA THR A 92 16.73 2.86 -5.28
C THR A 92 15.77 3.00 -6.45
N LEU A 93 14.46 3.02 -6.23
CA LEU A 93 13.50 3.01 -7.34
C LEU A 93 13.44 4.39 -8.02
N CYS A 94 14.03 4.48 -9.22
CA CYS A 94 13.91 5.65 -10.07
C CYS A 94 12.75 5.46 -11.05
N GLY A 95 11.77 6.36 -11.04
CA GLY A 95 10.62 6.32 -11.96
C GLY A 95 9.34 6.81 -11.28
N PRO A 96 8.24 7.02 -12.03
CA PRO A 96 6.96 7.37 -11.45
C PRO A 96 6.33 6.13 -10.80
N TRP A 97 6.00 6.16 -9.52
CA TRP A 97 5.40 5.00 -8.86
C TRP A 97 4.51 5.36 -7.67
N ALA A 98 3.50 4.52 -7.46
CA ALA A 98 2.69 4.42 -6.26
C ALA A 98 2.47 2.94 -5.96
N PHE A 99 2.51 2.55 -4.69
CA PHE A 99 2.36 1.15 -4.31
C PHE A 99 1.62 0.95 -2.99
N VAL A 100 1.08 -0.26 -2.84
CA VAL A 100 0.65 -0.86 -1.58
C VAL A 100 1.24 -2.26 -1.51
N TYR A 101 1.95 -2.59 -0.43
CA TYR A 101 2.59 -3.88 -0.21
C TYR A 101 2.25 -4.42 1.17
N HIS A 102 1.61 -5.58 1.20
CA HIS A 102 1.31 -6.31 2.44
C HIS A 102 2.37 -7.37 2.67
N GLN A 103 3.15 -7.20 3.75
CA GLN A 103 4.17 -8.14 4.19
C GLN A 103 3.56 -9.09 5.23
N LYS A 104 3.25 -10.32 4.79
CA LYS A 104 2.52 -11.35 5.56
C LYS A 104 3.27 -11.77 6.82
N ALA A 105 4.58 -11.98 6.75
CA ALA A 105 5.37 -12.47 7.88
C ALA A 105 5.42 -11.49 9.06
N GLY A 106 5.45 -10.19 8.75
CA GLY A 106 5.50 -9.11 9.74
C GLY A 106 4.15 -8.51 10.09
N ASP A 107 3.08 -8.89 9.39
CA ASP A 107 1.76 -8.23 9.45
C ASP A 107 1.88 -6.71 9.27
N TYR A 108 2.64 -6.29 8.25
CA TYR A 108 2.83 -4.89 7.90
C TYR A 108 2.14 -4.54 6.60
N LEU A 109 1.52 -3.38 6.57
CA LEU A 109 1.08 -2.74 5.34
C LEU A 109 1.98 -1.55 5.03
N TRP A 110 2.64 -1.61 3.89
CA TRP A 110 3.49 -0.57 3.34
C TRP A 110 2.77 0.14 2.20
N PHE A 111 2.89 1.45 2.12
CA PHE A 111 2.38 2.19 0.97
C PHE A 111 3.09 3.53 0.82
N GLY A 112 3.04 4.09 -0.37
CA GLY A 112 3.67 5.37 -0.64
C GLY A 112 3.80 5.63 -2.13
N ARG A 113 4.49 6.71 -2.44
CA ARG A 113 4.66 7.21 -3.81
C ARG A 113 6.04 7.79 -4.03
N ASP A 114 6.43 7.91 -5.29
CA ASP A 114 7.67 8.56 -5.68
C ASP A 114 7.68 10.04 -5.24
N PHE A 115 8.87 10.58 -4.95
CA PHE A 115 9.06 11.94 -4.41
C PHE A 115 8.40 13.05 -5.24
N LEU A 116 8.26 12.87 -6.56
CA LEU A 116 7.61 13.85 -7.42
C LEU A 116 6.07 13.71 -7.42
N GLY A 117 5.52 12.68 -6.77
CA GLY A 117 4.08 12.43 -6.67
C GLY A 117 3.42 12.15 -8.02
N ARG A 118 4.13 11.54 -8.97
CA ARG A 118 3.67 11.42 -10.37
C ARG A 118 2.54 10.41 -10.57
N ARG A 119 2.28 9.55 -9.59
CA ARG A 119 1.19 8.57 -9.59
C ARG A 119 0.23 8.89 -8.45
N SER A 120 -1.07 8.80 -8.68
CA SER A 120 -2.06 9.10 -7.64
C SER A 120 -2.14 7.97 -6.61
N LEU A 121 -2.20 8.36 -5.34
CA LEU A 121 -2.57 7.51 -4.21
C LEU A 121 -3.22 8.42 -3.17
N LEU A 122 -4.46 8.12 -2.83
CA LEU A 122 -5.27 8.82 -1.87
C LEU A 122 -5.57 7.89 -0.71
N TRP A 123 -5.74 8.46 0.48
CA TRP A 123 -6.32 7.78 1.62
C TRP A 123 -7.66 8.40 2.02
N THR A 124 -8.49 7.63 2.70
CA THR A 124 -9.56 8.13 3.55
C THR A 124 -9.67 7.23 4.78
N PHE A 125 -10.18 7.82 5.86
CA PHE A 125 -10.34 7.19 7.17
C PHE A 125 -11.82 7.26 7.53
N ASP A 126 -12.51 6.13 7.43
CA ASP A 126 -13.92 6.02 7.81
C ASP A 126 -14.03 5.60 9.28
N ALA A 127 -14.55 6.49 10.13
CA ALA A 127 -14.71 6.24 11.56
C ALA A 127 -15.88 5.34 11.92
N GLU A 128 -16.90 5.24 11.06
CA GLU A 128 -18.08 4.43 11.32
C GLU A 128 -17.75 2.94 11.19
N VAL A 129 -17.02 2.58 10.13
CA VAL A 129 -16.57 1.19 9.89
C VAL A 129 -15.13 0.92 10.33
N ASN A 130 -14.49 1.94 10.92
CA ASN A 130 -13.11 1.95 11.41
C ASN A 130 -12.09 1.50 10.33
N ALA A 131 -12.17 2.08 9.13
CA ALA A 131 -11.42 1.62 7.96
C ALA A 131 -10.51 2.67 7.33
N LEU A 132 -9.27 2.27 7.06
CA LEU A 132 -8.35 2.97 6.16
C LEU A 132 -8.52 2.42 4.74
N THR A 133 -8.89 3.29 3.80
CA THR A 133 -8.94 2.99 2.37
C THR A 133 -7.84 3.73 1.61
N LEU A 134 -7.12 3.01 0.75
CA LEU A 134 -6.06 3.55 -0.12
C LEU A 134 -6.42 3.35 -1.59
N THR A 135 -6.62 4.39 -2.39
CA THR A 135 -7.07 4.28 -3.80
C THR A 135 -6.28 5.21 -4.72
N SER A 136 -6.21 4.95 -6.03
CA SER A 136 -5.65 5.93 -6.98
C SER A 136 -6.68 6.96 -7.46
N VAL A 137 -7.98 6.72 -7.24
CA VAL A 137 -9.07 7.59 -7.67
C VAL A 137 -10.12 7.66 -6.58
N ALA A 138 -10.54 8.87 -6.21
CA ALA A 138 -11.63 9.08 -5.27
C ALA A 138 -12.97 8.72 -5.91
N ALA A 139 -13.76 7.88 -5.24
CA ALA A 139 -15.16 7.71 -5.60
C ALA A 139 -15.94 8.97 -5.19
N ARG A 140 -16.78 9.48 -6.09
CA ARG A 140 -17.75 10.53 -5.73
C ARG A 140 -18.90 9.86 -5.00
N GLU A 141 -19.03 10.13 -3.71
CA GLU A 141 -20.17 9.68 -2.93
C GLU A 141 -21.37 10.60 -3.17
N SER A 142 -22.49 10.01 -3.55
CA SER A 142 -23.78 10.68 -3.68
C SER A 142 -24.50 10.64 -2.33
N GLY A 143 -23.96 11.33 -1.32
CA GLY A 143 -24.50 11.34 0.04
C GLY A 143 -24.12 12.61 0.82
N PRO A 144 -24.77 12.88 1.98
CA PRO A 144 -24.50 14.05 2.80
C PRO A 144 -23.14 13.99 3.52
N THR A 145 -22.59 12.78 3.70
CA THR A 145 -21.24 12.54 4.19
C THR A 145 -20.29 12.50 2.99
N GLN A 146 -19.54 13.57 2.78
CA GLN A 146 -18.53 13.62 1.74
C GLN A 146 -17.25 12.98 2.29
N SER A 147 -16.86 11.80 1.79
CA SER A 147 -15.57 11.21 2.13
C SER A 147 -14.42 12.22 1.93
N SER A 148 -13.69 12.51 3.00
CA SER A 148 -12.56 13.45 3.00
C SER A 148 -11.31 12.79 2.42
N TRP A 149 -11.35 12.44 1.14
CA TRP A 149 -10.20 11.92 0.42
C TRP A 149 -9.05 12.92 0.48
N GLN A 150 -7.89 12.45 0.91
CA GLN A 150 -6.65 13.21 0.94
C GLN A 150 -5.58 12.48 0.15
N GLU A 151 -4.71 13.23 -0.53
CA GLU A 151 -3.58 12.62 -1.19
C GLU A 151 -2.53 12.16 -0.18
N VAL A 152 -1.99 10.95 -0.41
CA VAL A 152 -0.88 10.42 0.40
C VAL A 152 0.36 11.27 0.13
N PRO A 153 0.94 11.99 1.11
CA PRO A 153 2.03 12.92 0.83
C PRO A 153 3.26 12.23 0.20
N ALA A 154 3.81 12.83 -0.85
CA ALA A 154 4.95 12.31 -1.61
C ALA A 154 6.31 12.61 -0.95
N VAL A 155 6.41 12.40 0.36
CA VAL A 155 7.61 12.73 1.16
C VAL A 155 8.37 11.52 1.68
N GLY A 156 7.86 10.32 1.41
CA GLY A 156 8.46 9.05 1.85
C GLY A 156 7.44 7.92 1.75
N VAL A 157 7.63 6.90 2.59
CA VAL A 157 6.74 5.74 2.65
C VAL A 157 6.14 5.60 4.02
N TYR A 158 4.98 4.97 4.06
CA TYR A 158 4.18 4.79 5.24
C TYR A 158 4.07 3.32 5.55
N ARG A 159 4.03 3.00 6.85
CA ARG A 159 3.85 1.64 7.34
C ARG A 159 2.78 1.62 8.42
N VAL A 160 1.90 0.62 8.35
CA VAL A 160 0.94 0.29 9.41
C VAL A 160 1.31 -1.08 9.97
N ASP A 161 1.42 -1.16 11.30
CA ASP A 161 1.51 -2.43 12.03
C ASP A 161 0.09 -2.96 12.26
N LEU A 162 -0.26 -4.05 11.57
CA LEU A 162 -1.61 -4.60 11.62
C LEU A 162 -1.89 -5.31 12.95
N LYS A 163 -0.86 -5.78 13.66
CA LYS A 163 -1.02 -6.33 15.02
C LYS A 163 -1.36 -5.22 15.99
N ALA A 164 -0.64 -4.10 15.93
CA ALA A 164 -0.93 -2.93 16.75
C ALA A 164 -2.36 -2.40 16.51
N VAL A 165 -2.84 -2.42 15.25
CA VAL A 165 -4.23 -2.08 14.92
C VAL A 165 -5.23 -3.06 15.56
N ALA A 166 -4.96 -4.37 15.52
CA ALA A 166 -5.83 -5.36 16.17
C ALA A 166 -5.85 -5.21 17.70
N GLU A 167 -4.70 -4.94 18.32
CA GLU A 167 -4.57 -4.75 19.77
C GLU A 167 -5.25 -3.46 20.24
N ALA A 168 -5.22 -2.40 19.43
CA ALA A 168 -5.98 -1.17 19.68
C ALA A 168 -7.51 -1.39 19.57
N GLY A 169 -7.95 -2.45 18.88
CA GLY A 169 -9.34 -2.77 18.52
C GLY A 169 -10.35 -2.95 19.66
N SER A 170 -9.96 -2.78 20.93
CA SER A 170 -10.88 -2.78 22.07
C SER A 170 -11.39 -1.37 22.45
N LYS A 171 -10.76 -0.26 21.97
CA LYS A 171 -11.07 1.09 22.48
C LYS A 171 -11.27 2.22 21.46
N THR A 172 -11.14 2.02 20.15
CA THR A 172 -10.89 3.19 19.27
C THR A 172 -11.56 3.25 17.90
N GLY A 173 -11.77 4.50 17.45
CA GLY A 173 -12.22 4.87 16.10
C GLY A 173 -11.07 5.36 15.21
N CYS A 174 -11.38 5.73 13.96
CA CYS A 174 -10.40 5.95 12.88
C CYS A 174 -9.19 6.84 13.16
N LEU A 175 -9.35 7.83 14.05
CA LEU A 175 -8.26 8.74 14.45
C LEU A 175 -7.02 8.00 14.94
N GLU A 176 -7.19 6.82 15.54
CA GLU A 176 -6.05 6.04 16.04
C GLU A 176 -5.38 5.17 14.97
N ILE A 177 -6.11 4.71 13.94
CA ILE A 177 -5.47 4.06 12.77
C ILE A 177 -4.54 5.06 12.07
N ALA A 178 -4.97 6.32 11.94
CA ALA A 178 -4.12 7.37 11.38
C ALA A 178 -2.84 7.59 12.21
N HIS A 179 -2.88 7.41 13.54
CA HIS A 179 -1.70 7.53 14.40
C HIS A 179 -0.76 6.31 14.32
N LEU A 180 -1.29 5.15 13.92
CA LEU A 180 -0.50 3.94 13.67
C LEU A 180 0.16 3.93 12.28
N VAL A 181 -0.18 4.89 11.43
CA VAL A 181 0.53 5.15 10.18
C VAL A 181 1.87 5.80 10.49
N GLN A 182 2.93 5.00 10.52
CA GLN A 182 4.28 5.48 10.73
C GLN A 182 4.86 6.01 9.42
N PHE A 183 5.27 7.28 9.42
CA PHE A 183 6.07 7.85 8.35
C PHE A 183 7.52 7.35 8.44
N LEU A 184 8.02 6.83 7.32
CA LEU A 184 9.38 6.36 7.15
C LEU A 184 10.02 7.15 6.02
N ARG A 185 11.07 7.89 6.38
CA ARG A 185 11.82 8.68 5.40
C ARG A 185 12.60 7.73 4.50
N VAL A 186 12.32 7.79 3.20
CA VAL A 186 13.16 7.18 2.19
C VAL A 186 14.20 8.22 1.79
N LEU A 187 15.46 7.96 2.10
CA LEU A 187 16.57 8.78 1.60
C LEU A 187 16.93 8.23 0.23
N TYR A 188 16.60 8.96 -0.82
CA TYR A 188 17.03 8.62 -2.17
C TYR A 188 18.55 8.73 -2.24
N SER A 189 19.20 7.70 -2.79
CA SER A 189 20.63 7.76 -3.07
C SER A 189 20.88 8.85 -4.11
N ASP A 190 21.72 9.84 -3.77
CA ASP A 190 22.20 10.82 -4.75
C ASP A 190 22.86 10.05 -5.90
N SER A 191 22.30 10.19 -7.10
CA SER A 191 22.79 9.53 -8.33
C SER A 191 23.89 10.35 -8.98
#